data_AF-A0A532UF73-F1
#
_entry.id   AF-A0A532UF73-F1
#
_cell.length_a   1.000
_cell.length_b   1.000
_cell.length_c   1.000
_cell.angle_alpha   90.00
_cell.angle_beta   90.00
_cell.angle_gamma   90.00
#
_symmetry.space_group_name_H-M   'P 1'
#
loop_
_entity.id
_entity.type
_entity.pdbx_description
1 polymer ?
#
loop_
_entity_poly.entity_id
_entity_poly.type
_entity_poly.pdbx_seq_one_letter_code
_entity_poly.pdbx_strand_id
1 'polypeptide(L)'
;MNKKYKATRLGIDWFTVTYKSLIIWSIIICIILAVSGYFVYTAFFAKENLSKMAQKEISKAEGLINRIRKWQPQRKELVEEPLNLLAHAREAHRQQQFEESIALAQESQSLSSQTLKELEAEESSERQAYFTALEGDVKRRLRGEVEWLPSKIRMTLKPGDMVKTGVSSSAQIMFFDGTTYVIEANSLIVIQESFEDPFSNERRVSVKLDSGKVDLSTPRKNVPTSASAITSSTTRAVLGETSRAAMSFEPQLKETVLEVYNGSAEVSTGKNKLTVGSLEKVTIDAKRRLASRGKLLPSPQLIVPVYDRQFIDKDPEKLKITFTWEEVSEAAEYTLQISRSSLFANPYLIRAHMKRNSIGLDGFAEGTYYWRVAAVRPNGEQSSFSNYYKFRLRSLIRRIQSGDITPPKLIVDEPIAFGNIFLISGKTEAGVLLTVSNQRIDVEDDGTFKDFITLYKEGRNELIIIAQDPSGNIEVVKKVVYVEVY
;
A
#
# COMPACT_ATOMS: atom_id res chain seq x y z
N MET A 1 76.59 -31.91 93.25
CA MET A 1 75.68 -30.84 93.72
C MET A 1 76.29 -29.48 93.41
N ASN A 2 75.74 -28.75 92.43
CA ASN A 2 75.35 -27.33 92.51
C ASN A 2 74.93 -26.82 91.13
N LYS A 3 73.62 -26.62 90.94
CA LYS A 3 73.03 -26.02 89.73
C LYS A 3 73.31 -24.51 89.74
N LYS A 4 73.99 -24.00 88.71
CA LYS A 4 73.98 -22.56 88.37
C LYS A 4 72.69 -22.26 87.62
N TYR A 5 71.76 -21.55 88.24
CA TYR A 5 70.66 -20.90 87.52
C TYR A 5 71.15 -19.56 86.98
N LYS A 6 71.23 -19.43 85.65
CA LYS A 6 71.36 -18.13 84.96
C LYS A 6 70.00 -17.42 85.06
N ALA A 7 69.96 -16.29 85.74
CA ALA A 7 68.84 -15.35 85.62
C ALA A 7 69.02 -14.53 84.33
N THR A 8 68.18 -14.77 83.33
CA THR A 8 68.07 -13.91 82.14
C THR A 8 66.92 -12.92 82.38
N ARG A 9 67.24 -11.63 82.40
CA ARG A 9 66.26 -10.53 82.57
C ARG A 9 65.31 -10.50 81.38
N LEU A 10 63.99 -10.53 81.63
CA LEU A 10 63.00 -10.04 80.66
C LEU A 10 63.14 -8.52 80.59
N GLY A 11 63.66 -8.00 79.47
CA GLY A 11 63.55 -6.59 79.13
C GLY A 11 62.11 -6.33 78.70
N ILE A 12 61.33 -5.65 79.55
CA ILE A 12 60.02 -5.14 79.17
C ILE A 12 60.26 -3.74 78.61
N ASP A 13 60.27 -3.61 77.28
CA ASP A 13 60.27 -2.30 76.61
C ASP A 13 58.85 -1.74 76.64
N TRP A 14 58.67 -0.68 77.42
CA TRP A 14 57.42 0.07 77.47
C TRP A 14 57.39 1.05 76.29
N PHE A 15 56.59 0.77 75.27
CA PHE A 15 56.27 1.76 74.24
C PHE A 15 55.17 2.69 74.75
N THR A 16 55.53 3.94 75.08
CA THR A 16 54.54 4.99 75.40
C THR A 16 53.92 5.50 74.10
N VAL A 17 52.75 4.98 73.75
CA VAL A 17 51.98 5.50 72.63
C VAL A 17 51.31 6.80 73.07
N THR A 18 51.73 7.93 72.51
CA THR A 18 51.10 9.22 72.77
C THR A 18 49.67 9.22 72.23
N TYR A 19 48.72 9.77 72.98
CA TYR A 19 47.31 9.87 72.59
C TYR A 19 47.11 10.49 71.19
N LYS A 20 47.95 11.46 70.80
CA LYS A 20 48.00 12.02 69.45
C LYS A 20 48.31 10.99 68.35
N SER A 21 49.22 10.03 68.60
CA SER A 21 49.56 8.97 67.66
C SER A 21 48.38 8.01 67.45
N LEU A 22 47.67 7.64 68.52
CA LEU A 22 46.46 6.80 68.44
C LEU A 22 45.33 7.46 67.64
N ILE A 23 45.13 8.77 67.81
CA ILE A 23 44.14 9.53 67.03
C ILE A 23 44.52 9.58 65.54
N ILE A 24 45.79 9.80 65.21
CA ILE A 24 46.23 9.83 63.81
C ILE A 24 46.01 8.46 63.14
N TRP A 25 46.35 7.36 63.83
CA TRP A 25 46.09 6.01 63.32
C TRP A 25 44.60 5.70 63.19
N SER A 26 43.74 6.15 64.11
CA SER A 26 42.29 5.93 63.99
C SER A 26 41.67 6.70 62.83
N ILE A 27 42.14 7.92 62.56
CA ILE A 27 41.72 8.73 61.40
C ILE A 27 42.17 8.05 60.10
N ILE A 28 43.42 7.58 60.03
CA ILE A 28 43.94 6.87 58.85
C ILE A 28 43.12 5.61 58.56
N ILE A 29 42.80 4.81 59.59
CA ILE A 29 41.94 3.62 59.45
C ILE A 29 40.54 4.00 58.96
N CYS A 30 39.94 5.06 59.50
CA CYS A 30 38.63 5.53 59.05
C CYS A 30 38.65 5.98 57.59
N ILE A 31 39.71 6.66 57.13
CA ILE A 31 39.87 7.07 55.73
C ILE A 31 40.02 5.85 54.83
N ILE A 32 40.83 4.85 55.22
CA ILE A 32 41.00 3.62 54.45
C ILE A 32 39.67 2.86 54.32
N LEU A 33 38.88 2.76 55.40
CA LEU A 33 37.56 2.13 55.39
C LEU A 33 36.54 2.93 54.54
N ALA A 34 36.59 4.25 54.58
CA ALA A 34 35.74 5.10 53.75
C ALA A 34 36.08 4.97 52.27
N VAL A 35 37.36 4.95 51.91
CA VAL A 35 37.83 4.76 50.54
C VAL A 35 37.53 3.34 50.04
N SER A 36 37.75 2.30 50.87
CA SER A 36 37.40 0.92 50.48
C SER A 36 35.89 0.76 50.34
N GLY A 37 35.11 1.35 51.26
CA GLY A 37 33.66 1.38 51.20
C GLY A 37 33.14 2.09 49.94
N TYR A 38 33.75 3.22 49.58
CA TYR A 38 33.43 3.93 48.33
C TYR A 38 33.76 3.09 47.09
N PHE A 39 34.92 2.44 47.04
CA PHE A 39 35.30 1.59 45.91
C PHE A 39 34.34 0.40 45.74
N VAL A 40 34.02 -0.28 46.85
CA VAL A 40 33.04 -1.38 46.87
C VAL A 40 31.65 -0.89 46.46
N TYR A 41 31.22 0.27 46.95
CA TYR A 41 29.97 0.90 46.57
C TYR A 41 29.91 1.17 45.06
N THR A 42 30.94 1.80 44.49
CA THR A 42 30.99 2.08 43.05
C THR A 42 31.01 0.80 42.19
N ALA A 43 31.74 -0.23 42.62
CA ALA A 43 31.80 -1.51 41.92
C ALA A 43 30.46 -2.27 41.99
N PHE A 44 29.76 -2.20 43.12
CA PHE A 44 28.45 -2.82 43.32
C PHE A 44 27.37 -2.15 42.44
N PHE A 45 27.28 -0.83 42.46
CA PHE A 45 26.33 -0.09 41.63
C PHE A 45 26.61 -0.23 40.12
N ALA A 46 27.88 -0.33 39.73
CA ALA A 46 28.25 -0.64 38.34
C ALA A 46 27.74 -2.03 37.90
N LYS A 47 27.91 -3.06 38.73
CA LYS A 47 27.39 -4.41 38.46
C LYS A 47 25.86 -4.44 38.40
N GLU A 48 25.17 -3.73 39.28
CA GLU A 48 23.70 -3.69 39.27
C GLU A 48 23.16 -3.04 37.99
N ASN A 49 23.79 -1.95 37.53
CA ASN A 49 23.44 -1.31 36.27
C ASN A 49 23.67 -2.22 35.07
N LEU A 50 24.80 -2.94 35.02
CA LEU A 50 25.10 -3.91 33.97
C LEU A 50 24.09 -5.06 33.94
N SER A 51 23.69 -5.57 35.10
CA SER A 51 22.66 -6.62 35.20
C SER A 51 21.31 -6.17 34.64
N LYS A 52 20.86 -4.94 34.98
CA LYS A 52 19.61 -4.36 34.44
C LYS A 52 19.67 -4.17 32.93
N MET A 53 20.82 -3.72 32.40
CA MET A 53 21.02 -3.59 30.96
C MET A 53 21.00 -4.94 30.26
N ALA A 54 21.70 -5.94 30.77
CA ALA A 54 21.69 -7.30 30.24
C ALA A 54 20.27 -7.88 30.19
N GLN A 55 19.50 -7.73 31.28
CA GLN A 55 18.11 -8.21 31.33
C GLN A 55 17.20 -7.50 30.32
N LYS A 56 17.40 -6.19 30.11
CA LYS A 56 16.70 -5.42 29.08
C LYS A 56 17.02 -5.93 27.67
N GLU A 57 18.29 -6.16 27.35
CA GLU A 57 18.68 -6.67 26.03
C GLU A 57 18.16 -8.10 25.78
N ILE A 58 18.21 -8.98 26.79
CA ILE A 58 17.59 -10.31 26.73
C ILE A 58 16.09 -10.21 26.42
N SER A 59 15.37 -9.29 27.09
CA SER A 59 13.94 -9.11 26.86
C SER A 59 13.60 -8.62 25.44
N LYS A 60 14.44 -7.77 24.85
CA LYS A 60 14.28 -7.32 23.45
C LYS A 60 14.54 -8.45 22.47
N ALA A 61 15.61 -9.21 22.67
CA ALA A 61 15.94 -10.39 21.86
C ALA A 61 14.78 -11.38 21.85
N GLU A 62 14.25 -11.70 23.03
CA GLU A 62 13.09 -12.57 23.20
C GLU A 62 11.85 -12.04 22.49
N GLY A 63 11.61 -10.73 22.53
CA GLY A 63 10.53 -10.08 21.79
C GLY A 63 10.64 -10.27 20.27
N LEU A 64 11.83 -10.12 19.70
CA LEU A 64 12.08 -10.31 18.26
C LEU A 64 11.92 -11.78 17.84
N ILE A 65 12.49 -12.70 18.61
CA ILE A 65 12.35 -14.15 18.35
C ILE A 65 10.89 -14.58 18.42
N ASN A 66 10.15 -14.11 19.42
CA ASN A 66 8.73 -14.42 19.55
C ASN A 66 7.90 -13.85 18.40
N ARG A 67 8.29 -12.71 17.83
CA ARG A 67 7.70 -12.21 16.57
C ARG A 67 7.95 -13.20 15.43
N ILE A 68 9.21 -13.59 15.18
CA ILE A 68 9.52 -14.55 14.10
C ILE A 68 8.73 -15.86 14.27
N ARG A 69 8.70 -16.44 15.48
CA ARG A 69 7.93 -17.67 15.76
C ARG A 69 6.43 -17.53 15.53
N LYS A 70 5.86 -16.36 15.81
CA LYS A 70 4.46 -16.09 15.56
C LYS A 70 4.18 -15.89 14.06
N TRP A 71 5.11 -15.27 13.34
CA TRP A 71 5.01 -15.03 11.89
C TRP A 71 5.12 -16.32 11.10
N GLN A 72 6.18 -17.10 11.35
CA GLN A 72 6.49 -18.32 10.62
C GLN A 72 6.54 -19.53 11.57
N PRO A 73 5.38 -19.98 12.10
CA PRO A 73 5.34 -21.05 13.11
C PRO A 73 5.84 -22.40 12.60
N GLN A 74 5.81 -22.61 11.28
CA GLN A 74 6.30 -23.84 10.65
C GLN A 74 7.81 -23.84 10.40
N ARG A 75 8.44 -22.66 10.28
CA ARG A 75 9.87 -22.51 9.97
C ARG A 75 10.70 -22.32 11.22
N LYS A 76 10.78 -23.38 12.03
CA LYS A 76 11.51 -23.35 13.31
C LYS A 76 12.99 -23.06 13.14
N GLU A 77 13.56 -23.43 12.00
CA GLU A 77 14.97 -23.21 11.64
C GLU A 77 15.36 -21.72 11.69
N LEU A 78 14.42 -20.80 11.44
CA LEU A 78 14.67 -19.35 11.43
C LEU A 78 15.03 -18.77 12.80
N VAL A 79 14.70 -19.47 13.87
CA VAL A 79 14.93 -18.99 15.24
C VAL A 79 15.90 -19.86 16.02
N GLU A 80 16.42 -20.95 15.45
CA GLU A 80 17.32 -21.87 16.16
C GLU A 80 18.58 -21.17 16.65
N GLU A 81 19.28 -20.47 15.76
CA GLU A 81 20.51 -19.74 16.09
C GLU A 81 20.25 -18.55 17.04
N PRO A 82 19.27 -17.65 16.79
CA PRO A 82 18.91 -16.61 17.76
C PRO A 82 18.53 -17.14 19.14
N LEU A 83 17.82 -18.27 19.22
CA LEU A 83 17.45 -18.91 20.49
C LEU A 83 18.66 -19.48 21.21
N ASN A 84 19.62 -20.06 20.48
CA ASN A 84 20.85 -20.57 21.04
C ASN A 84 21.68 -19.43 21.65
N LEU A 85 21.84 -18.32 20.93
CA LEU A 85 22.49 -17.11 21.45
C LEU A 85 21.78 -16.56 22.69
N LEU A 86 20.43 -16.53 22.67
CA LEU A 86 19.65 -16.08 23.82
C LEU A 86 19.81 -17.01 25.04
N ALA A 87 19.93 -18.32 24.83
CA ALA A 87 20.19 -19.29 25.89
C ALA A 87 21.57 -19.06 26.52
N HIS A 88 22.61 -18.85 25.72
CA HIS A 88 23.95 -18.49 26.20
C HIS A 88 23.94 -17.14 26.92
N ALA A 89 23.22 -16.13 26.41
CA ALA A 89 23.09 -14.84 27.07
C ALA A 89 22.45 -14.96 28.47
N ARG A 90 21.44 -15.81 28.63
CA ARG A 90 20.80 -16.11 29.91
C ARG A 90 21.74 -16.86 30.86
N GLU A 91 22.55 -17.77 30.35
CA GLU A 91 23.55 -18.48 31.16
C GLU A 91 24.65 -17.54 31.65
N ALA A 92 25.22 -16.72 30.76
CA ALA A 92 26.19 -15.68 31.13
C ALA A 92 25.62 -14.71 32.18
N HIS A 93 24.33 -14.37 32.09
CA HIS A 93 23.64 -13.56 33.11
C HIS A 93 23.61 -14.27 34.47
N ARG A 94 23.26 -15.57 34.50
CA ARG A 94 23.27 -16.39 35.73
C ARG A 94 24.66 -16.48 36.35
N GLN A 95 25.70 -16.52 35.51
CA GLN A 95 27.12 -16.56 35.93
C GLN A 95 27.67 -15.17 36.30
N GLN A 96 26.84 -14.12 36.32
CA GLN A 96 27.22 -12.72 36.58
C GLN A 96 28.21 -12.12 35.56
N GLN A 97 28.34 -12.74 34.38
CA GLN A 97 29.12 -12.25 33.24
C GLN A 97 28.24 -11.31 32.39
N PHE A 98 27.92 -10.14 32.94
CA PHE A 98 26.92 -9.25 32.34
C PHE A 98 27.33 -8.65 30.98
N GLU A 99 28.62 -8.38 30.75
CA GLU A 99 29.09 -7.85 29.46
C GLU A 99 28.92 -8.89 28.34
N GLU A 100 29.28 -10.14 28.61
CA GLU A 100 29.08 -11.26 27.69
C GLU A 100 27.59 -11.52 27.42
N SER A 101 26.78 -11.46 28.48
CA SER A 101 25.32 -11.55 28.37
C SER A 101 24.73 -10.47 27.46
N ILE A 102 25.19 -9.22 27.58
CA ILE A 102 24.78 -8.11 26.72
C ILE A 102 25.19 -8.36 25.27
N ALA A 103 26.44 -8.76 25.03
CA ALA A 103 26.96 -9.00 23.68
C ALA A 103 26.17 -10.10 22.95
N LEU A 104 25.96 -11.24 23.61
CA LEU A 104 25.18 -12.36 23.07
C LEU A 104 23.71 -11.99 22.82
N ALA A 105 23.10 -11.22 23.73
CA ALA A 105 21.74 -10.73 23.55
C ALA A 105 21.61 -9.73 22.39
N GLN A 106 22.62 -8.88 22.16
CA GLN A 106 22.66 -7.95 21.03
C GLN A 106 22.88 -8.69 19.70
N GLU A 107 23.72 -9.72 19.69
CA GLU A 107 23.92 -10.58 18.52
C GLU A 107 22.63 -11.31 18.13
N SER A 108 21.95 -11.91 19.12
CA SER A 108 20.62 -12.52 18.96
C SER A 108 19.60 -11.51 18.40
N GLN A 109 19.61 -10.26 18.88
CA GLN A 109 18.76 -9.19 18.34
C GLN A 109 19.10 -8.85 16.88
N SER A 110 20.39 -8.73 16.56
CA SER A 110 20.84 -8.39 15.21
C SER A 110 20.39 -9.45 14.21
N LEU A 111 20.64 -10.72 14.51
CA LEU A 111 20.25 -11.85 13.67
C LEU A 111 18.72 -11.90 13.51
N SER A 112 17.98 -11.82 14.63
CA SER A 112 16.50 -11.80 14.57
C SER A 112 15.96 -10.62 13.76
N SER A 113 16.58 -9.44 13.88
CA SER A 113 16.17 -8.26 13.11
C SER A 113 16.45 -8.42 11.62
N GLN A 114 17.56 -9.07 11.26
CA GLN A 114 17.88 -9.38 9.87
C GLN A 114 16.89 -10.40 9.31
N THR A 115 16.62 -11.49 10.03
CA THR A 115 15.62 -12.49 9.63
C THR A 115 14.24 -11.87 9.44
N LEU A 116 13.81 -10.99 10.35
CA LEU A 116 12.55 -10.26 10.18
C LEU A 116 12.54 -9.41 8.91
N LYS A 117 13.63 -8.69 8.60
CA LYS A 117 13.72 -7.92 7.35
C LYS A 117 13.69 -8.80 6.11
N GLU A 118 14.29 -9.99 6.16
CA GLU A 118 14.28 -10.95 5.05
C GLU A 118 12.86 -11.52 4.84
N LEU A 119 12.17 -11.90 5.91
CA LEU A 119 10.76 -12.31 5.88
C LEU A 119 9.85 -11.19 5.38
N GLU A 120 10.04 -9.96 5.86
CA GLU A 120 9.34 -8.77 5.36
C GLU A 120 9.58 -8.58 3.85
N ALA A 121 10.81 -8.79 3.37
CA ALA A 121 11.15 -8.67 1.97
C ALA A 121 10.49 -9.77 1.12
N GLU A 122 10.46 -11.01 1.60
CA GLU A 122 9.76 -12.14 0.97
C GLU A 122 8.25 -11.87 0.85
N GLU A 123 7.58 -11.44 1.93
CA GLU A 123 6.13 -11.18 1.90
C GLU A 123 5.78 -9.89 1.14
N SER A 124 6.63 -8.85 1.22
CA SER A 124 6.48 -7.67 0.36
C SER A 124 6.60 -7.99 -1.13
N SER A 125 7.20 -9.14 -1.47
CA SER A 125 7.23 -9.62 -2.84
C SER A 125 5.85 -10.08 -3.32
N GLU A 126 4.95 -10.47 -2.42
CA GLU A 126 3.56 -10.84 -2.69
C GLU A 126 2.61 -9.63 -2.55
N ARG A 127 2.93 -8.68 -1.65
CA ARG A 127 2.15 -7.46 -1.40
C ARG A 127 2.52 -6.31 -2.32
N GLN A 128 2.51 -6.55 -3.64
CA GLN A 128 2.93 -5.56 -4.65
C GLN A 128 1.74 -4.77 -5.23
N ALA A 129 2.07 -3.68 -5.92
CA ALA A 129 1.13 -2.96 -6.76
C ALA A 129 1.31 -3.38 -8.22
N TYR A 130 0.22 -3.38 -8.99
CA TYR A 130 0.22 -3.84 -10.38
C TYR A 130 -0.42 -2.81 -11.30
N PHE A 131 0.11 -2.65 -12.51
CA PHE A 131 -0.59 -1.94 -13.56
C PHE A 131 -1.80 -2.76 -14.05
N THR A 132 -3.01 -2.22 -13.89
CA THR A 132 -4.27 -2.88 -14.30
C THR A 132 -4.85 -2.27 -15.58
N ALA A 133 -4.50 -1.02 -15.89
CA ALA A 133 -4.79 -0.39 -17.16
C ALA A 133 -3.71 0.64 -17.51
N LEU A 134 -3.44 0.79 -18.80
CA LEU A 134 -2.46 1.71 -19.36
C LEU A 134 -3.03 2.31 -20.64
N GLU A 135 -2.83 3.61 -20.82
CA GLU A 135 -3.16 4.33 -22.05
C GLU A 135 -2.04 5.34 -22.35
N GLY A 136 -1.61 5.42 -23.60
CA GLY A 136 -0.51 6.31 -24.03
C GLY A 136 0.88 5.90 -23.56
N ASP A 137 1.81 6.86 -23.53
CA ASP A 137 3.19 6.68 -23.06
C ASP A 137 3.23 6.67 -21.51
N VAL A 138 3.39 5.47 -20.94
CA VAL A 138 3.56 5.26 -19.50
C VAL A 138 4.89 4.55 -19.26
N LYS A 139 5.75 5.19 -18.47
CA LYS A 139 7.08 4.68 -18.14
C LYS A 139 7.22 4.42 -16.66
N ARG A 140 8.06 3.47 -16.32
CA ARG A 140 8.48 3.19 -14.94
C ARG A 140 9.99 3.27 -14.83
N ARG A 141 10.48 3.60 -13.65
CA ARG A 141 11.89 3.53 -13.29
C ARG A 141 12.00 2.79 -11.98
N LEU A 142 12.75 1.69 -11.97
CA LEU A 142 12.91 0.90 -10.76
C LEU A 142 13.81 1.61 -9.75
N ARG A 143 13.61 1.29 -8.48
CA ARG A 143 14.45 1.81 -7.40
C ARG A 143 15.93 1.51 -7.66
N GLY A 144 16.77 2.53 -7.65
CA GLY A 144 18.21 2.42 -7.87
C GLY A 144 18.62 2.40 -9.34
N GLU A 145 17.66 2.30 -10.27
CA GLU A 145 17.92 2.40 -11.70
C GLU A 145 17.80 3.85 -12.18
N VAL A 146 18.55 4.16 -13.24
CA VAL A 146 18.54 5.49 -13.87
C VAL A 146 17.59 5.54 -15.07
N GLU A 147 17.37 4.40 -15.72
CA GLU A 147 16.64 4.31 -16.98
C GLU A 147 15.12 4.27 -16.80
N TRP A 148 14.40 4.95 -17.69
CA TRP A 148 12.94 4.89 -17.79
C TRP A 148 12.53 3.84 -18.82
N LEU A 149 11.88 2.77 -18.36
CA LEU A 149 11.42 1.68 -19.19
C LEU A 149 9.91 1.80 -19.47
N PRO A 150 9.44 1.41 -20.68
CA PRO A 150 8.01 1.32 -20.97
C PRO A 150 7.28 0.37 -20.00
N SER A 151 6.06 0.73 -19.61
CA SER A 151 5.22 -0.08 -18.72
C SER A 151 4.31 -1.01 -19.51
N LYS A 152 3.98 -2.16 -18.93
CA LYS A 152 2.97 -3.10 -19.45
C LYS A 152 2.02 -3.48 -18.33
N ILE A 153 0.79 -3.84 -18.71
CA ILE A 153 -0.20 -4.38 -17.76
C ILE A 153 0.41 -5.62 -17.08
N ARG A 154 0.05 -5.84 -15.80
CA ARG A 154 0.54 -6.93 -14.93
C ARG A 154 2.00 -6.80 -14.51
N MET A 155 2.75 -5.79 -14.97
CA MET A 155 4.03 -5.46 -14.35
C MET A 155 3.80 -5.00 -12.92
N THR A 156 4.71 -5.43 -12.06
CA THR A 156 4.69 -5.11 -10.64
C THR A 156 5.47 -3.84 -10.33
N LEU A 157 5.10 -3.22 -9.23
CA LEU A 157 5.72 -2.02 -8.68
C LEU A 157 5.97 -2.23 -7.19
N LYS A 158 7.19 -1.89 -6.76
CA LYS A 158 7.67 -2.00 -5.38
C LYS A 158 7.91 -0.62 -4.78
N PRO A 159 7.93 -0.50 -3.45
CA PRO A 159 8.37 0.71 -2.77
C PRO A 159 9.72 1.24 -3.30
N GLY A 160 9.69 2.50 -3.75
CA GLY A 160 10.81 3.20 -4.38
C GLY A 160 10.74 3.26 -5.91
N ASP A 161 9.90 2.46 -6.55
CA ASP A 161 9.68 2.53 -7.99
C ASP A 161 8.91 3.80 -8.34
N MET A 162 9.24 4.38 -9.49
CA MET A 162 8.60 5.58 -10.00
C MET A 162 7.78 5.28 -11.25
N VAL A 163 6.66 5.98 -11.41
CA VAL A 163 5.81 5.89 -12.60
C VAL A 163 5.57 7.29 -13.16
N LYS A 164 5.72 7.42 -14.48
CA LYS A 164 5.53 8.67 -15.22
C LYS A 164 4.51 8.48 -16.34
N THR A 165 3.56 9.40 -16.45
CA THR A 165 2.60 9.48 -17.56
C THR A 165 2.91 10.70 -18.45
N GLY A 166 2.81 10.52 -19.77
CA GLY A 166 2.93 11.59 -20.75
C GLY A 166 1.67 12.47 -20.86
N VAL A 167 1.64 13.35 -21.88
CA VAL A 167 0.59 14.38 -22.11
C VAL A 167 -0.78 13.78 -22.44
N SER A 168 -0.78 12.62 -23.08
CA SER A 168 -1.95 11.91 -23.60
C SER A 168 -1.99 10.50 -23.00
N SER A 169 -1.61 10.39 -21.73
CA SER A 169 -1.39 9.11 -21.08
C SER A 169 -2.14 9.03 -19.75
N SER A 170 -2.53 7.83 -19.39
CA SER A 170 -3.11 7.53 -18.07
C SER A 170 -2.69 6.12 -17.66
N ALA A 171 -2.54 5.91 -16.36
CA ALA A 171 -2.20 4.60 -15.81
C ALA A 171 -3.03 4.32 -14.57
N GLN A 172 -3.61 3.13 -14.50
CA GLN A 172 -4.24 2.64 -13.29
C GLN A 172 -3.34 1.60 -12.63
N ILE A 173 -3.07 1.83 -11.36
CA ILE A 173 -2.35 0.91 -10.48
C ILE A 173 -3.32 0.42 -9.42
N MET A 174 -3.28 -0.88 -9.12
CA MET A 174 -3.99 -1.47 -8.00
C MET A 174 -3.01 -2.12 -7.03
N PHE A 175 -3.16 -1.80 -5.75
CA PHE A 175 -2.41 -2.41 -4.67
C PHE A 175 -3.10 -3.70 -4.19
N PHE A 176 -2.34 -4.57 -3.54
CA PHE A 176 -2.81 -5.85 -3.00
C PHE A 176 -4.02 -5.73 -2.04
N ASP A 177 -4.23 -4.56 -1.43
CA ASP A 177 -5.35 -4.29 -0.53
C ASP A 177 -6.64 -3.89 -1.28
N GLY A 178 -6.60 -3.77 -2.61
CA GLY A 178 -7.69 -3.32 -3.47
C GLY A 178 -7.74 -1.80 -3.66
N THR A 179 -6.85 -1.03 -3.03
CA THR A 179 -6.72 0.41 -3.27
C THR A 179 -6.27 0.67 -4.70
N THR A 180 -6.94 1.57 -5.40
CA THR A 180 -6.62 1.94 -6.78
C THR A 180 -6.17 3.39 -6.89
N TYR A 181 -5.13 3.60 -7.69
CA TYR A 181 -4.62 4.93 -8.07
C TYR A 181 -4.70 5.07 -9.58
N VAL A 182 -5.43 6.08 -10.06
CA VAL A 182 -5.43 6.48 -11.48
C VAL A 182 -4.54 7.71 -11.61
N ILE A 183 -3.43 7.53 -12.29
CA ILE A 183 -2.43 8.56 -12.53
C ILE A 183 -2.84 9.28 -13.82
N GLU A 184 -3.26 10.54 -13.70
CA GLU A 184 -3.64 11.35 -14.86
C GLU A 184 -2.42 11.75 -15.70
N ALA A 185 -2.66 12.36 -16.85
CA ALA A 185 -1.61 12.85 -17.75
C ALA A 185 -0.61 13.80 -17.05
N ASN A 186 0.62 13.81 -17.55
CA ASN A 186 1.72 14.65 -17.05
C ASN A 186 2.00 14.48 -15.55
N SER A 187 1.89 13.26 -15.04
CA SER A 187 2.07 12.98 -13.62
C SER A 187 3.32 12.14 -13.37
N LEU A 188 3.89 12.33 -12.19
CA LEU A 188 5.01 11.58 -11.68
C LEU A 188 4.70 11.13 -10.26
N ILE A 189 4.73 9.83 -10.04
CA ILE A 189 4.52 9.25 -8.72
C ILE A 189 5.68 8.35 -8.31
N VAL A 190 5.77 8.11 -6.99
CA VAL A 190 6.67 7.13 -6.38
C VAL A 190 5.85 6.24 -5.47
N ILE A 191 6.00 4.92 -5.59
CA ILE A 191 5.41 3.99 -4.65
C ILE A 191 6.17 4.12 -3.32
N GLN A 192 5.49 4.42 -2.22
CA GLN A 192 6.13 4.61 -0.91
C GLN A 192 5.96 3.40 0.00
N GLU A 193 4.73 2.91 0.14
CA GLU A 193 4.38 1.81 1.04
C GLU A 193 3.50 0.83 0.27
N SER A 194 3.77 -0.46 0.47
CA SER A 194 2.95 -1.58 0.01
C SER A 194 3.28 -2.75 0.91
N PHE A 195 2.62 -2.82 2.07
CA PHE A 195 2.99 -3.73 3.15
C PHE A 195 1.77 -4.11 3.99
N GLU A 196 1.76 -5.34 4.47
CA GLU A 196 0.82 -5.85 5.46
C GLU A 196 1.60 -6.31 6.70
N ASP A 197 1.20 -5.85 7.88
CA ASP A 197 1.79 -6.31 9.13
C ASP A 197 1.26 -7.72 9.43
N PRO A 198 2.13 -8.73 9.54
CA PRO A 198 1.74 -10.15 9.66
C PRO A 198 1.10 -10.51 11.00
N PHE A 199 1.15 -9.62 12.00
CA PHE A 199 0.62 -9.88 13.35
C PHE A 199 -0.70 -9.16 13.57
N SER A 200 -0.77 -7.91 13.14
CA SER A 200 -1.95 -7.06 13.29
C SER A 200 -2.87 -7.07 12.07
N ASN A 201 -2.42 -7.67 10.96
CA ASN A 201 -3.01 -7.58 9.63
C ASN A 201 -3.16 -6.13 9.16
N GLU A 202 -2.41 -5.17 9.72
CA GLU A 202 -2.49 -3.78 9.31
C GLU A 202 -1.93 -3.59 7.90
N ARG A 203 -2.76 -3.11 6.97
CA ARG A 203 -2.36 -2.84 5.59
C ARG A 203 -2.03 -1.37 5.41
N ARG A 204 -0.85 -1.10 4.87
CA ARG A 204 -0.40 0.26 4.55
C ARG A 204 0.02 0.36 3.10
N VAL A 205 -0.69 1.19 2.37
CA VAL A 205 -0.40 1.51 0.97
C VAL A 205 -0.27 3.03 0.83
N SER A 206 0.81 3.48 0.19
CA SER A 206 1.05 4.92 0.03
C SER A 206 1.74 5.22 -1.28
N VAL A 207 1.29 6.29 -1.92
CA VAL A 207 1.89 6.86 -3.13
C VAL A 207 2.34 8.29 -2.84
N LYS A 208 3.55 8.63 -3.29
CA LYS A 208 4.01 10.02 -3.36
C LYS A 208 3.69 10.61 -4.72
N LEU A 209 3.02 11.75 -4.76
CA LEU A 209 2.82 12.58 -5.94
C LEU A 209 3.93 13.65 -6.00
N ASP A 210 4.83 13.50 -6.97
CA ASP A 210 5.91 14.47 -7.20
C ASP A 210 5.51 15.57 -8.19
N SER A 211 4.54 15.30 -9.09
CA SER A 211 3.92 16.30 -9.97
C SER A 211 2.64 15.75 -10.60
N GLY A 212 1.70 16.61 -10.98
CA GLY A 212 0.52 16.25 -11.76
C GLY A 212 -0.69 15.95 -10.88
N LYS A 213 -1.52 14.96 -11.25
CA LYS A 213 -2.76 14.62 -10.56
C LYS A 213 -3.00 13.12 -10.50
N VAL A 214 -3.53 12.66 -9.38
CA VAL A 214 -3.88 11.26 -9.13
C VAL A 214 -5.25 11.17 -8.49
N ASP A 215 -6.13 10.36 -9.06
CA ASP A 215 -7.36 9.91 -8.40
C ASP A 215 -7.09 8.64 -7.59
N LEU A 216 -7.69 8.56 -6.41
CA LEU A 216 -7.53 7.47 -5.45
C LEU A 216 -8.90 6.95 -5.02
N SER A 217 -9.09 5.63 -5.05
CA SER A 217 -10.26 4.95 -4.48
C SER A 217 -9.83 3.88 -3.49
N THR A 218 -10.44 3.88 -2.31
CA THR A 218 -10.14 2.92 -1.24
C THR A 218 -11.29 1.92 -1.05
N PRO A 219 -11.01 0.63 -0.80
CA PRO A 219 -12.03 -0.34 -0.43
C PRO A 219 -12.39 -0.22 1.06
N ARG A 220 -13.13 -1.20 1.57
CA ARG A 220 -13.27 -1.39 3.02
C ARG A 220 -11.93 -1.78 3.62
N LYS A 221 -11.66 -1.31 4.84
CA LYS A 221 -10.45 -1.73 5.55
C LYS A 221 -10.62 -3.15 6.07
N ASN A 222 -9.53 -3.92 6.06
CA ASN A 222 -9.50 -5.22 6.71
C ASN A 222 -9.41 -5.08 8.24
N VAL A 223 -8.63 -4.11 8.73
CA VAL A 223 -8.60 -3.71 10.15
C VAL A 223 -8.64 -2.18 10.30
N PRO A 224 -9.17 -1.62 11.41
CA PRO A 224 -9.34 -0.16 11.54
C PRO A 224 -8.05 0.66 11.43
N THR A 225 -6.90 0.07 11.79
CA THR A 225 -5.59 0.71 11.74
C THR A 225 -5.00 0.78 10.33
N SER A 226 -5.52 0.02 9.36
CA SER A 226 -5.05 0.07 7.96
C SER A 226 -5.17 1.47 7.38
N ALA A 227 -4.24 1.83 6.50
CA ALA A 227 -4.14 3.17 5.93
C ALA A 227 -3.79 3.15 4.44
N SER A 228 -4.60 3.85 3.65
CA SER A 228 -4.31 4.18 2.26
C SER A 228 -4.04 5.67 2.16
N ALA A 229 -2.86 6.06 1.67
CA ALA A 229 -2.41 7.45 1.72
C ALA A 229 -1.84 7.96 0.39
N ILE A 230 -2.01 9.25 0.15
CA ILE A 230 -1.30 9.97 -0.91
C ILE A 230 -0.54 11.15 -0.30
N THR A 231 0.71 11.32 -0.70
CA THR A 231 1.63 12.31 -0.13
C THR A 231 2.21 13.21 -1.21
N SER A 232 2.27 14.51 -0.97
CA SER A 232 3.02 15.48 -1.77
C SER A 232 4.20 16.04 -0.95
N SER A 233 4.95 17.00 -1.50
CA SER A 233 6.00 17.69 -0.74
C SER A 233 5.48 18.55 0.43
N THR A 234 4.19 18.91 0.42
CA THR A 234 3.57 19.79 1.43
C THR A 234 2.64 19.05 2.38
N THR A 235 2.08 17.92 1.95
CA THR A 235 0.88 17.35 2.57
C THR A 235 0.89 15.82 2.53
N ARG A 236 0.40 15.16 3.58
CA ARG A 236 0.01 13.74 3.55
C ARG A 236 -1.49 13.64 3.79
N ALA A 237 -2.22 12.96 2.91
CA ALA A 237 -3.65 12.69 3.07
C ALA A 237 -3.86 11.19 3.26
N VAL A 238 -4.47 10.78 4.38
CA VAL A 238 -4.88 9.41 4.66
C VAL A 238 -6.37 9.30 4.43
N LEU A 239 -6.80 8.43 3.52
CA LEU A 239 -8.21 8.28 3.20
C LEU A 239 -8.90 7.32 4.17
N GLY A 240 -10.19 7.59 4.39
CA GLY A 240 -11.11 6.63 5.01
C GLY A 240 -11.38 5.44 4.10
N GLU A 241 -12.19 4.50 4.57
CA GLU A 241 -12.67 3.40 3.74
C GLU A 241 -13.72 3.84 2.73
N THR A 242 -13.89 3.08 1.65
CA THR A 242 -14.91 3.34 0.60
C THR A 242 -14.90 4.78 0.06
N SER A 243 -13.71 5.40 0.09
CA SER A 243 -13.53 6.82 -0.17
C SER A 243 -13.02 7.03 -1.58
N ARG A 244 -13.35 8.19 -2.16
CA ARG A 244 -12.84 8.64 -3.46
C ARG A 244 -12.36 10.07 -3.36
N ALA A 245 -11.11 10.28 -3.75
CA ALA A 245 -10.51 11.60 -3.75
C ALA A 245 -9.54 11.77 -4.94
N ALA A 246 -9.18 13.00 -5.23
CA ALA A 246 -8.07 13.34 -6.11
C ALA A 246 -7.08 14.24 -5.37
N MET A 247 -5.80 14.05 -5.64
CA MET A 247 -4.76 14.99 -5.25
C MET A 247 -4.04 15.48 -6.49
N SER A 248 -3.88 16.80 -6.61
CA SER A 248 -2.96 17.41 -7.56
C SER A 248 -1.84 18.15 -6.84
N PHE A 249 -0.67 18.17 -7.47
CA PHE A 249 0.50 18.88 -6.97
C PHE A 249 1.21 19.60 -8.11
N GLU A 250 1.35 20.92 -7.95
CA GLU A 250 2.07 21.80 -8.86
C GLU A 250 3.46 22.12 -8.27
N PRO A 251 4.55 21.53 -8.78
CA PRO A 251 5.88 21.66 -8.17
C PRO A 251 6.43 23.09 -8.16
N GLN A 252 6.08 23.91 -9.16
CA GLN A 252 6.59 25.29 -9.24
C GLN A 252 6.00 26.16 -8.13
N LEU A 253 4.70 26.01 -7.88
CA LEU A 253 3.99 26.71 -6.82
C LEU A 253 4.16 26.04 -5.45
N LYS A 254 4.61 24.77 -5.44
CA LYS A 254 4.58 23.87 -4.29
C LYS A 254 3.19 23.83 -3.66
N GLU A 255 2.17 23.83 -4.50
CA GLU A 255 0.77 23.85 -4.07
C GLU A 255 0.17 22.46 -4.22
N THR A 256 -0.55 22.00 -3.19
CA THR A 256 -1.32 20.76 -3.23
C THR A 256 -2.79 21.07 -3.13
N VAL A 257 -3.57 20.51 -4.03
CA VAL A 257 -5.03 20.53 -3.97
C VAL A 257 -5.50 19.11 -3.69
N LEU A 258 -6.34 18.95 -2.67
CA LEU A 258 -7.04 17.70 -2.36
C LEU A 258 -8.54 17.91 -2.54
N GLU A 259 -9.17 17.02 -3.30
CA GLU A 259 -10.60 17.02 -3.60
C GLU A 259 -11.18 15.69 -3.13
N VAL A 260 -12.03 15.69 -2.12
CA VAL A 260 -12.69 14.48 -1.60
C VAL A 260 -14.10 14.42 -2.16
N TYR A 261 -14.34 13.50 -3.08
CA TYR A 261 -15.63 13.34 -3.76
C TYR A 261 -16.62 12.53 -2.92
N ASN A 262 -16.13 11.50 -2.23
CA ASN A 262 -16.92 10.67 -1.32
C ASN A 262 -16.04 10.15 -0.16
N GLY A 263 -16.65 9.94 1.01
CA GLY A 263 -15.96 9.51 2.22
C GLY A 263 -15.23 10.67 2.91
N SER A 264 -14.02 10.42 3.39
CA SER A 264 -13.23 11.42 4.13
C SER A 264 -11.74 11.21 3.97
N ALA A 265 -10.96 12.25 4.20
CA ALA A 265 -9.51 12.17 4.31
C ALA A 265 -9.01 12.95 5.54
N GLU A 266 -8.05 12.39 6.26
CA GLU A 266 -7.27 13.10 7.27
C GLU A 266 -6.00 13.65 6.62
N VAL A 267 -5.92 14.98 6.57
CA VAL A 267 -4.84 15.74 5.95
C VAL A 267 -3.88 16.21 7.02
N SER A 268 -2.61 15.83 6.90
CA SER A 268 -1.53 16.23 7.79
C SER A 268 -0.59 17.19 7.08
N THR A 269 -0.42 18.39 7.63
CA THR A 269 0.50 19.45 7.14
C THR A 269 1.50 19.79 8.24
N GLY A 270 2.62 19.08 8.29
CA GLY A 270 3.57 19.21 9.40
C GLY A 270 2.97 18.73 10.72
N LYS A 271 2.75 19.64 11.68
CA LYS A 271 2.16 19.31 12.99
C LYS A 271 0.63 19.39 13.01
N ASN A 272 0.01 20.01 12.01
CA ASN A 272 -1.43 20.22 11.97
C ASN A 272 -2.12 19.06 11.26
N LYS A 273 -3.32 18.71 11.75
CA LYS A 273 -4.22 17.74 11.16
C LYS A 273 -5.56 18.39 10.83
N LEU A 274 -6.15 18.01 9.70
CA LEU A 274 -7.42 18.53 9.22
C LEU A 274 -8.23 17.38 8.61
N THR A 275 -9.47 17.21 9.04
CA THR A 275 -10.40 16.28 8.37
C THR A 275 -11.11 17.00 7.23
N VAL A 276 -11.04 16.41 6.04
CA VAL A 276 -11.71 16.83 4.82
C VAL A 276 -12.81 15.82 4.52
N GLY A 277 -14.05 16.28 4.49
CA GLY A 277 -15.23 15.44 4.29
C GLY A 277 -15.60 15.28 2.82
N SER A 278 -16.71 14.59 2.58
CA SER A 278 -17.27 14.43 1.23
C SER A 278 -17.66 15.78 0.61
N LEU A 279 -17.44 15.89 -0.70
CA LEU A 279 -17.66 17.09 -1.50
C LEU A 279 -16.92 18.32 -0.95
N GLU A 280 -15.70 18.10 -0.45
CA GLU A 280 -14.84 19.19 0.02
C GLU A 280 -13.53 19.23 -0.73
N LYS A 281 -13.03 20.45 -0.87
CA LYS A 281 -11.76 20.77 -1.48
C LYS A 281 -10.91 21.56 -0.51
N VAL A 282 -9.63 21.23 -0.42
CA VAL A 282 -8.65 22.02 0.32
C VAL A 282 -7.41 22.27 -0.53
N THR A 283 -6.84 23.46 -0.38
CA THR A 283 -5.58 23.84 -1.01
C THR A 283 -4.56 24.12 0.08
N ILE A 284 -3.39 23.50 -0.04
CA ILE A 284 -2.25 23.66 0.87
C ILE A 284 -1.12 24.37 0.12
N ASP A 285 -0.66 25.49 0.67
CA ASP A 285 0.39 26.32 0.06
C ASP A 285 1.81 25.76 0.29
N ALA A 286 2.80 26.42 -0.34
CA ALA A 286 4.22 26.12 -0.20
C ALA A 286 4.73 26.15 1.26
N LYS A 287 4.05 26.88 2.16
CA LYS A 287 4.40 26.98 3.59
C LYS A 287 3.69 25.92 4.44
N ARG A 288 3.03 24.94 3.80
CA ARG A 288 2.26 23.86 4.44
C ARG A 288 1.11 24.38 5.29
N ARG A 289 0.46 25.46 4.84
CA ARG A 289 -0.73 26.04 5.49
C ARG A 289 -1.95 25.83 4.61
N LEU A 290 -3.11 25.72 5.25
CA LEU A 290 -4.39 25.74 4.55
C LEU A 290 -4.58 27.11 3.89
N ALA A 291 -4.48 27.15 2.56
CA ALA A 291 -4.68 28.35 1.75
C ALA A 291 -6.18 28.61 1.53
N SER A 292 -6.94 27.56 1.24
CA SER A 292 -8.39 27.64 1.03
C SER A 292 -9.09 26.33 1.35
N ARG A 293 -10.37 26.42 1.71
CA ARG A 293 -11.31 25.30 1.85
C ARG A 293 -12.61 25.66 1.15
N GLY A 294 -13.18 24.75 0.38
CA GLY A 294 -14.40 24.96 -0.38
C GLY A 294 -15.23 23.70 -0.53
N LYS A 295 -16.43 23.86 -1.13
CA LYS A 295 -17.34 22.76 -1.46
C LYS A 295 -17.24 22.43 -2.95
N LEU A 296 -17.19 21.14 -3.25
CA LEU A 296 -17.24 20.62 -4.62
C LEU A 296 -18.69 20.47 -5.08
N LEU A 297 -18.91 20.54 -6.39
CA LEU A 297 -20.15 20.04 -6.97
C LEU A 297 -20.19 18.50 -6.88
N PRO A 298 -21.37 17.90 -6.63
CA PRO A 298 -21.52 16.45 -6.80
C PRO A 298 -21.36 16.07 -8.28
N SER A 299 -20.91 14.85 -8.53
CA SER A 299 -20.86 14.32 -9.89
C SER A 299 -22.26 13.96 -10.39
N PRO A 300 -22.59 14.23 -11.67
CA PRO A 300 -23.87 13.85 -12.25
C PRO A 300 -24.13 12.33 -12.21
N GLN A 301 -25.37 11.92 -11.94
CA GLN A 301 -25.79 10.52 -12.09
C GLN A 301 -26.18 10.24 -13.54
N LEU A 302 -25.67 9.16 -14.11
CA LEU A 302 -25.93 8.78 -15.50
C LEU A 302 -27.26 8.02 -15.60
N ILE A 303 -28.13 8.38 -16.56
CA ILE A 303 -29.45 7.76 -16.73
C ILE A 303 -29.48 6.89 -17.99
N VAL A 304 -29.19 7.45 -19.17
CA VAL A 304 -29.23 6.73 -20.45
C VAL A 304 -28.03 7.15 -21.32
N PRO A 305 -27.37 6.23 -22.04
CA PRO A 305 -27.55 4.78 -22.01
C PRO A 305 -27.18 4.19 -20.65
N VAL A 306 -28.00 3.26 -20.13
CA VAL A 306 -27.70 2.53 -18.89
C VAL A 306 -26.39 1.75 -19.02
N TYR A 307 -25.79 1.39 -17.88
CA TYR A 307 -24.57 0.58 -17.87
C TYR A 307 -24.74 -0.70 -18.71
N ASP A 308 -23.77 -0.91 -19.59
CA ASP A 308 -23.66 -2.04 -20.52
C ASP A 308 -24.75 -2.14 -21.60
N ARG A 309 -25.42 -1.03 -21.93
CA ARG A 309 -26.45 -1.03 -22.98
C ARG A 309 -25.88 -1.50 -24.32
N GLN A 310 -26.54 -2.48 -24.94
CA GLN A 310 -26.21 -2.94 -26.29
C GLN A 310 -27.21 -2.36 -27.31
N PHE A 311 -26.67 -1.77 -28.37
CA PHE A 311 -27.41 -1.31 -29.53
C PHE A 311 -27.08 -2.21 -30.72
N ILE A 312 -28.11 -2.67 -31.42
CA ILE A 312 -27.97 -3.52 -32.60
C ILE A 312 -28.72 -2.83 -33.74
N ASP A 313 -28.00 -2.49 -34.80
CA ASP A 313 -28.56 -1.82 -35.98
C ASP A 313 -27.91 -2.39 -37.26
N LYS A 314 -28.56 -2.20 -38.42
CA LYS A 314 -27.99 -2.55 -39.72
C LYS A 314 -26.89 -1.56 -40.12
N ASP A 315 -27.01 -0.31 -39.70
CA ASP A 315 -26.05 0.77 -39.96
C ASP A 315 -25.75 1.53 -38.64
N PRO A 316 -24.88 0.98 -37.78
CA PRO A 316 -24.58 1.54 -36.47
C PRO A 316 -24.12 3.00 -36.50
N GLU A 317 -23.42 3.42 -37.56
CA GLU A 317 -22.90 4.79 -37.68
C GLU A 317 -24.01 5.83 -37.81
N LYS A 318 -25.19 5.46 -38.33
CA LYS A 318 -26.36 6.34 -38.43
C LYS A 318 -27.28 6.26 -37.22
N LEU A 319 -27.01 5.37 -36.27
CA LEU A 319 -27.83 5.23 -35.08
C LEU A 319 -27.61 6.41 -34.14
N LYS A 320 -28.66 7.19 -33.92
CA LYS A 320 -28.64 8.29 -32.94
C LYS A 320 -28.83 7.75 -31.53
N ILE A 321 -27.81 7.91 -30.70
CA ILE A 321 -27.78 7.53 -29.29
C ILE A 321 -28.02 8.78 -28.43
N THR A 322 -28.99 8.68 -27.52
CA THR A 322 -29.30 9.74 -26.56
C THR A 322 -28.56 9.51 -25.25
N PHE A 323 -27.83 10.52 -24.80
CA PHE A 323 -27.13 10.60 -23.53
C PHE A 323 -27.90 11.53 -22.60
N THR A 324 -28.24 11.08 -21.40
CA THR A 324 -29.00 11.85 -20.40
C THR A 324 -28.49 11.55 -19.00
N TRP A 325 -28.39 12.58 -18.18
CA TRP A 325 -27.93 12.51 -16.79
C TRP A 325 -28.80 13.39 -15.88
N GLU A 326 -28.71 13.18 -14.57
CA GLU A 326 -29.39 14.02 -13.59
C GLU A 326 -28.80 15.43 -13.57
N GLU A 327 -29.69 16.42 -13.43
CA GLU A 327 -29.29 17.81 -13.25
C GLU A 327 -28.60 17.98 -11.88
N VAL A 328 -27.60 18.85 -11.83
CA VAL A 328 -26.79 19.10 -10.64
C VAL A 328 -27.06 20.54 -10.23
N SER A 329 -27.54 20.72 -8.99
CA SER A 329 -27.74 22.06 -8.41
C SER A 329 -26.44 22.86 -8.48
N GLU A 330 -26.54 24.15 -8.81
CA GLU A 330 -25.41 25.09 -9.02
C GLU A 330 -24.53 24.83 -10.26
N ALA A 331 -24.87 23.85 -11.11
CA ALA A 331 -24.21 23.67 -12.40
C ALA A 331 -24.74 24.68 -13.44
N ALA A 332 -23.82 25.30 -14.18
CA ALA A 332 -24.14 26.15 -15.33
C ALA A 332 -23.98 25.39 -16.67
N GLU A 333 -23.12 24.39 -16.69
CA GLU A 333 -22.75 23.61 -17.87
C GLU A 333 -22.34 22.19 -17.45
N TYR A 334 -22.32 21.29 -18.43
CA TYR A 334 -21.82 19.93 -18.32
C TYR A 334 -20.72 19.67 -19.36
N THR A 335 -19.71 18.91 -18.94
CA THR A 335 -18.71 18.33 -19.82
C THR A 335 -19.03 16.85 -20.01
N LEU A 336 -19.47 16.45 -21.20
CA LEU A 336 -19.61 15.06 -21.60
C LEU A 336 -18.31 14.56 -22.24
N GLN A 337 -17.83 13.42 -21.80
CA GLN A 337 -16.72 12.70 -22.45
C GLN A 337 -17.18 11.32 -22.91
N ILE A 338 -16.80 10.97 -24.14
CA ILE A 338 -16.94 9.61 -24.68
C ILE A 338 -15.56 9.16 -25.16
N SER A 339 -15.18 7.94 -24.81
CA SER A 339 -13.91 7.33 -25.18
C SER A 339 -14.08 5.85 -25.52
N ARG A 340 -13.11 5.27 -26.21
CA ARG A 340 -12.95 3.81 -26.36
C ARG A 340 -12.15 3.18 -25.21
N SER A 341 -11.65 4.00 -24.28
CA SER A 341 -10.90 3.58 -23.10
C SER A 341 -11.62 4.02 -21.83
N SER A 342 -11.65 3.15 -20.82
CA SER A 342 -12.17 3.46 -19.49
C SER A 342 -11.28 4.40 -18.68
N LEU A 343 -10.03 4.64 -19.11
CA LEU A 343 -9.13 5.61 -18.48
C LEU A 343 -9.33 7.04 -18.99
N PHE A 344 -10.01 7.21 -20.12
CA PHE A 344 -10.26 8.52 -20.74
C PHE A 344 -8.97 9.36 -20.85
N ALA A 345 -7.86 8.78 -21.31
CA ALA A 345 -6.72 9.61 -21.69
C ALA A 345 -7.05 10.40 -22.97
N ASN A 346 -6.35 11.53 -23.16
CA ASN A 346 -6.50 12.32 -24.38
C ASN A 346 -5.80 11.64 -25.57
N PRO A 347 -6.28 11.79 -26.81
CA PRO A 347 -7.49 12.52 -27.20
C PRO A 347 -8.79 11.73 -26.96
N TYR A 348 -9.84 12.42 -26.51
CA TYR A 348 -11.18 11.84 -26.42
C TYR A 348 -11.79 11.61 -27.80
N LEU A 349 -12.65 10.59 -27.92
CA LEU A 349 -13.48 10.44 -29.13
C LEU A 349 -14.44 11.63 -29.24
N ILE A 350 -15.10 11.98 -28.13
CA ILE A 350 -15.97 13.15 -28.02
C ILE A 350 -15.72 13.83 -26.69
N ARG A 351 -15.53 15.16 -26.73
CA ARG A 351 -15.61 16.03 -25.56
C ARG A 351 -16.49 17.21 -25.91
N ALA A 352 -17.65 17.29 -25.26
CA ALA A 352 -18.65 18.30 -25.55
C ALA A 352 -19.03 19.07 -24.28
N HIS A 353 -19.33 20.36 -24.46
CA HIS A 353 -19.70 21.30 -23.41
C HIS A 353 -21.12 21.81 -23.70
N MET A 354 -22.04 21.67 -22.75
CA MET A 354 -23.45 22.06 -22.96
C MET A 354 -24.20 22.39 -21.66
N LYS A 355 -25.17 23.30 -21.75
CA LYS A 355 -26.04 23.69 -20.62
C LYS A 355 -27.14 22.67 -20.30
N ARG A 356 -27.56 21.89 -21.29
CA ARG A 356 -28.62 20.88 -21.13
C ARG A 356 -28.04 19.61 -20.51
N ASN A 357 -28.87 18.85 -19.80
CA ASN A 357 -28.52 17.55 -19.24
C ASN A 357 -28.77 16.36 -20.20
N SER A 358 -28.96 16.64 -21.49
CA SER A 358 -29.23 15.64 -22.51
C SER A 358 -28.69 16.06 -23.88
N ILE A 359 -28.17 15.09 -24.63
CA ILE A 359 -27.68 15.26 -26.00
C ILE A 359 -27.87 13.97 -26.81
N GLY A 360 -28.25 14.10 -28.08
CA GLY A 360 -28.29 12.99 -29.03
C GLY A 360 -27.14 13.07 -30.01
N LEU A 361 -26.36 12.00 -30.13
CA LEU A 361 -25.17 11.90 -30.98
C LEU A 361 -25.27 10.65 -31.88
N ASP A 362 -24.77 10.75 -33.09
CA ASP A 362 -24.58 9.65 -34.04
C ASP A 362 -23.10 9.59 -34.47
N GLY A 363 -22.78 8.76 -35.47
CA GLY A 363 -21.40 8.62 -35.99
C GLY A 363 -20.53 7.64 -35.21
N PHE A 364 -21.14 6.76 -34.41
CA PHE A 364 -20.40 5.70 -33.70
C PHE A 364 -20.27 4.46 -34.59
N ALA A 365 -19.04 4.07 -34.91
CA ALA A 365 -18.77 2.78 -35.54
C ALA A 365 -19.07 1.62 -34.57
N GLU A 366 -19.14 0.40 -35.09
CA GLU A 366 -19.20 -0.82 -34.27
C GLU A 366 -18.07 -0.83 -33.22
N GLY A 367 -18.42 -1.27 -32.01
CA GLY A 367 -17.47 -1.44 -30.92
C GLY A 367 -17.99 -1.00 -29.55
N THR A 368 -17.07 -0.97 -28.59
CA THR A 368 -17.32 -0.62 -27.18
C THR A 368 -16.93 0.83 -26.88
N TYR A 369 -17.79 1.53 -26.14
CA TYR A 369 -17.60 2.93 -25.75
C TYR A 369 -17.90 3.15 -24.28
N TYR A 370 -17.19 4.09 -23.68
CA TYR A 370 -17.33 4.53 -22.31
C TYR A 370 -17.73 5.99 -22.31
N TRP A 371 -18.68 6.38 -21.46
CA TRP A 371 -19.10 7.76 -21.33
C TRP A 371 -19.23 8.18 -19.88
N ARG A 372 -18.91 9.44 -19.61
CA ARG A 372 -18.99 10.06 -18.28
C ARG A 372 -19.27 11.54 -18.40
N VAL A 373 -19.83 12.12 -17.35
CA VAL A 373 -20.21 13.54 -17.32
C VAL A 373 -19.67 14.22 -16.07
N ALA A 374 -19.21 15.45 -16.20
CA ALA A 374 -18.92 16.33 -15.07
C ALA A 374 -19.80 17.59 -15.14
N ALA A 375 -20.19 18.12 -13.99
CA ALA A 375 -20.86 19.40 -13.87
C ALA A 375 -19.83 20.53 -13.75
N VAL A 376 -20.15 21.71 -14.28
CA VAL A 376 -19.31 22.91 -14.27
C VAL A 376 -20.09 24.07 -13.68
N ARG A 377 -19.55 24.72 -12.66
CA ARG A 377 -20.12 25.94 -12.06
C ARG A 377 -19.95 27.15 -13.00
N PRO A 378 -20.71 28.25 -12.78
CA PRO A 378 -20.51 29.51 -13.51
C PRO A 378 -19.08 30.08 -13.44
N ASN A 379 -18.35 29.80 -12.34
CA ASN A 379 -16.95 30.22 -12.15
C ASN A 379 -15.94 29.32 -12.87
N GLY A 380 -16.39 28.30 -13.60
CA GLY A 380 -15.55 27.34 -14.33
C GLY A 380 -15.08 26.14 -13.50
N GLU A 381 -15.40 26.08 -12.20
CA GLU A 381 -15.03 24.93 -11.35
C GLU A 381 -15.81 23.68 -11.76
N GLN A 382 -15.09 22.59 -12.04
CA GLN A 382 -15.66 21.32 -12.48
C GLN A 382 -15.77 20.33 -11.31
N SER A 383 -16.86 19.56 -11.26
CA SER A 383 -16.98 18.39 -10.40
C SER A 383 -16.00 17.28 -10.80
N SER A 384 -15.90 16.21 -10.00
CA SER A 384 -15.45 14.93 -10.56
C SER A 384 -16.36 14.51 -11.71
N PHE A 385 -15.77 13.78 -12.66
CA PHE A 385 -16.61 13.01 -13.58
C PHE A 385 -17.39 11.96 -12.81
N SER A 386 -18.59 11.65 -13.30
CA SER A 386 -19.36 10.49 -12.89
C SER A 386 -18.53 9.21 -13.03
N ASN A 387 -18.96 8.16 -12.34
CA ASN A 387 -18.62 6.81 -12.79
C ASN A 387 -18.99 6.69 -14.27
N TYR A 388 -18.09 6.13 -15.07
CA TYR A 388 -18.41 5.93 -16.47
C TYR A 388 -19.44 4.82 -16.61
N TYR A 389 -20.32 4.96 -17.60
CA TYR A 389 -21.13 3.86 -18.11
C TYR A 389 -20.56 3.39 -19.43
N LYS A 390 -20.78 2.11 -19.72
CA LYS A 390 -20.34 1.45 -20.96
C LYS A 390 -21.55 1.20 -21.87
N PHE A 391 -21.39 1.33 -23.17
CA PHE A 391 -22.36 0.88 -24.16
C PHE A 391 -21.65 0.26 -25.37
N ARG A 392 -22.38 -0.52 -26.16
CA ARG A 392 -21.86 -1.19 -27.36
C ARG A 392 -22.75 -1.01 -28.55
N LEU A 393 -22.14 -0.88 -29.71
CA LEU A 393 -22.81 -0.95 -31.01
C LEU A 393 -22.38 -2.22 -31.72
N ARG A 394 -23.34 -2.97 -32.25
CA ARG A 394 -23.10 -4.17 -33.07
C ARG A 394 -23.89 -4.11 -34.37
N SER A 395 -23.29 -4.60 -35.46
CA SER A 395 -23.99 -4.71 -36.74
C SER A 395 -24.83 -5.99 -36.80
N LEU A 396 -26.09 -5.88 -37.25
CA LEU A 396 -27.00 -7.02 -37.42
C LEU A 396 -26.54 -8.01 -38.50
N ILE A 397 -25.73 -7.58 -39.48
CA ILE A 397 -25.41 -8.35 -40.69
C ILE A 397 -24.48 -9.55 -40.40
N ARG A 398 -23.67 -9.50 -39.34
CA ARG A 398 -22.68 -10.55 -39.02
C ARG A 398 -23.24 -11.82 -38.34
N ARG A 399 -24.49 -11.81 -37.88
CA ARG A 399 -25.06 -12.91 -37.08
C ARG A 399 -25.61 -14.11 -37.87
N ILE A 400 -25.71 -14.03 -39.20
CA ILE A 400 -26.50 -14.98 -40.01
C ILE A 400 -25.64 -16.00 -40.77
N GLN A 401 -24.31 -15.96 -40.68
CA GLN A 401 -23.45 -16.89 -41.45
C GLN A 401 -22.32 -17.48 -40.62
N SER A 402 -22.54 -18.65 -40.02
CA SER A 402 -21.44 -19.54 -39.63
C SER A 402 -21.96 -20.93 -39.25
N GLY A 403 -21.85 -21.89 -40.17
CA GLY A 403 -21.92 -23.34 -39.87
C GLY A 403 -20.64 -23.83 -39.18
N ASP A 404 -20.08 -23.00 -38.30
CA ASP A 404 -18.85 -23.26 -37.56
C ASP A 404 -19.14 -24.24 -36.42
N ILE A 405 -18.28 -25.26 -36.30
CA ILE A 405 -18.33 -26.29 -35.26
C ILE A 405 -17.06 -26.29 -34.38
N THR A 406 -16.16 -25.34 -34.61
CA THR A 406 -14.87 -25.26 -33.93
C THR A 406 -15.02 -24.43 -32.65
N PRO A 407 -14.65 -24.94 -31.47
CA PRO A 407 -14.64 -24.13 -30.25
C PRO A 407 -13.75 -22.89 -30.38
N PRO A 408 -14.16 -21.75 -29.79
CA PRO A 408 -13.38 -20.53 -29.87
C PRO A 408 -12.06 -20.70 -29.11
N LYS A 409 -10.97 -20.15 -29.66
CA LYS A 409 -9.69 -20.14 -28.93
C LYS A 409 -9.86 -19.38 -27.61
N LEU A 410 -9.42 -19.96 -26.49
CA LEU A 410 -9.43 -19.31 -25.17
C LEU A 410 -8.07 -19.47 -24.48
N ILE A 411 -7.35 -18.36 -24.33
CA ILE A 411 -6.11 -18.28 -23.55
C ILE A 411 -6.41 -17.46 -22.30
N VAL A 412 -6.31 -18.11 -21.13
CA VAL A 412 -6.47 -17.45 -19.83
C VAL A 412 -5.11 -17.31 -19.17
N ASP A 413 -4.76 -16.08 -18.85
CA ASP A 413 -3.57 -15.76 -18.08
C ASP A 413 -3.65 -16.31 -16.64
N GLU A 414 -2.51 -16.37 -15.95
CA GLU A 414 -2.52 -16.68 -14.52
C GLU A 414 -3.25 -15.57 -13.72
N PRO A 415 -4.28 -15.90 -12.92
CA PRO A 415 -4.98 -14.90 -12.11
C PRO A 415 -4.03 -14.16 -11.16
N ILE A 416 -4.21 -12.85 -11.02
CA ILE A 416 -3.46 -12.04 -10.03
C ILE A 416 -4.40 -11.73 -8.86
N ALA A 417 -3.98 -12.06 -7.64
CA ALA A 417 -4.74 -11.85 -6.42
C ALA A 417 -4.47 -10.48 -5.79
N PHE A 418 -5.52 -9.88 -5.22
CA PHE A 418 -5.52 -8.63 -4.46
C PHE A 418 -6.44 -8.85 -3.24
N GLY A 419 -5.94 -9.61 -2.27
CA GLY A 419 -6.75 -10.16 -1.19
C GLY A 419 -7.78 -11.14 -1.75
N ASN A 420 -9.06 -10.78 -1.67
CA ASN A 420 -10.15 -11.61 -2.16
C ASN A 420 -10.62 -11.23 -3.58
N ILE A 421 -9.96 -10.27 -4.22
CA ILE A 421 -10.24 -9.80 -5.59
C ILE A 421 -9.18 -10.40 -6.53
N PHE A 422 -9.61 -10.97 -7.66
CA PHE A 422 -8.73 -11.56 -8.66
C PHE A 422 -8.87 -10.86 -10.00
N LEU A 423 -7.76 -10.36 -10.54
CA LEU A 423 -7.70 -9.95 -11.94
C LEU A 423 -7.62 -11.20 -12.83
N ILE A 424 -8.67 -11.42 -13.60
CA ILE A 424 -8.74 -12.44 -14.64
C ILE A 424 -8.54 -11.74 -15.97
N SER A 425 -7.58 -12.21 -16.78
CA SER A 425 -7.32 -11.66 -18.10
C SER A 425 -6.95 -12.73 -19.11
N GLY A 426 -7.00 -12.37 -20.40
CA GLY A 426 -6.59 -13.27 -21.47
C GLY A 426 -7.01 -12.80 -22.84
N LYS A 427 -7.00 -13.73 -23.79
CA LYS A 427 -7.49 -13.53 -25.16
C LYS A 427 -8.41 -14.66 -25.59
N THR A 428 -9.47 -14.30 -26.28
CA THR A 428 -10.35 -15.20 -27.00
C THR A 428 -10.72 -14.60 -28.36
N GLU A 429 -11.72 -15.14 -29.04
CA GLU A 429 -12.22 -14.60 -30.30
C GLU A 429 -13.20 -13.44 -30.07
N ALA A 430 -13.20 -12.47 -30.97
CA ALA A 430 -14.06 -11.30 -30.85
C ALA A 430 -15.54 -11.70 -30.92
N GLY A 431 -16.35 -11.17 -30.00
CA GLY A 431 -17.79 -11.45 -29.96
C GLY A 431 -18.20 -12.73 -29.23
N VAL A 432 -17.25 -13.49 -28.69
CA VAL A 432 -17.49 -14.61 -27.78
C VAL A 432 -18.22 -14.14 -26.52
N LEU A 433 -19.20 -14.92 -26.07
CA LEU A 433 -19.78 -14.82 -24.75
C LEU A 433 -18.84 -15.51 -23.75
N LEU A 434 -18.15 -14.73 -22.93
CA LEU A 434 -17.25 -15.23 -21.90
C LEU A 434 -17.93 -15.16 -20.52
N THR A 435 -17.78 -16.20 -19.71
CA THR A 435 -18.18 -16.21 -18.31
C THR A 435 -17.08 -16.78 -17.42
N VAL A 436 -16.96 -16.29 -16.20
CA VAL A 436 -16.07 -16.80 -15.15
C VAL A 436 -16.92 -17.07 -13.92
N SER A 437 -17.05 -18.33 -13.52
CA SER A 437 -17.86 -18.73 -12.36
C SER A 437 -19.29 -18.15 -12.40
N ASN A 438 -19.93 -18.21 -13.58
CA ASN A 438 -21.23 -17.65 -13.93
C ASN A 438 -21.34 -16.11 -13.99
N GLN A 439 -20.26 -15.37 -13.72
CA GLN A 439 -20.20 -13.94 -13.98
C GLN A 439 -19.81 -13.71 -15.44
N ARG A 440 -20.60 -12.94 -16.19
CA ARG A 440 -20.25 -12.56 -17.57
C ARG A 440 -19.05 -11.65 -17.57
N ILE A 441 -18.05 -11.98 -18.40
CA ILE A 441 -16.87 -11.17 -18.65
C ILE A 441 -16.95 -10.59 -20.04
N ASP A 442 -16.54 -9.34 -20.15
CA ASP A 442 -16.55 -8.64 -21.41
C ASP A 442 -15.29 -8.96 -22.22
N VAL A 443 -15.54 -9.30 -23.49
CA VAL A 443 -14.52 -9.50 -24.51
C VAL A 443 -14.55 -8.27 -25.41
N GLU A 444 -13.40 -7.60 -25.50
CA GLU A 444 -13.17 -6.45 -26.37
C GLU A 444 -13.13 -6.88 -27.85
N ASP A 445 -13.21 -5.91 -28.75
CA ASP A 445 -13.29 -6.17 -30.20
C ASP A 445 -12.04 -6.86 -30.77
N ASP A 446 -10.91 -6.78 -30.08
CA ASP A 446 -9.65 -7.48 -30.42
C ASP A 446 -9.52 -8.85 -29.76
N GLY A 447 -10.57 -9.32 -29.08
CA GLY A 447 -10.62 -10.58 -28.36
C GLY A 447 -9.98 -10.55 -26.97
N THR A 448 -9.40 -9.42 -26.54
CA THR A 448 -8.90 -9.32 -25.16
C THR A 448 -10.04 -9.31 -24.17
N PHE A 449 -9.83 -9.91 -23.01
CA PHE A 449 -10.73 -9.75 -21.89
C PHE A 449 -9.94 -9.50 -20.62
N LYS A 450 -10.52 -8.70 -19.74
CA LYS A 450 -10.05 -8.52 -18.37
C LYS A 450 -11.20 -8.13 -17.46
N ASP A 451 -11.25 -8.70 -16.27
CA ASP A 451 -12.19 -8.27 -15.24
C ASP A 451 -11.70 -8.69 -13.85
N PHE A 452 -12.31 -8.10 -12.82
CA PHE A 452 -12.08 -8.43 -11.43
C PHE A 452 -13.18 -9.34 -10.90
N ILE A 453 -12.80 -10.50 -10.37
CA ILE A 453 -13.70 -11.42 -9.68
C ILE A 453 -13.46 -11.34 -8.19
N THR A 454 -14.50 -11.08 -7.41
CA THR A 454 -14.42 -11.16 -5.94
C THR A 454 -14.83 -12.55 -5.49
N LEU A 455 -13.98 -13.21 -4.73
CA LEU A 455 -14.25 -14.51 -4.13
C LEU A 455 -14.46 -14.34 -2.62
N TYR A 456 -15.42 -15.05 -2.06
CA TYR A 456 -15.73 -14.96 -0.62
C TYR A 456 -15.39 -16.23 0.15
N LYS A 457 -15.24 -17.35 -0.56
CA LYS A 457 -14.85 -18.61 0.05
C LYS A 457 -13.35 -18.61 0.29
N GLU A 458 -12.94 -18.78 1.53
CA GLU A 458 -11.54 -18.91 1.93
C GLU A 458 -10.89 -20.20 1.42
N GLY A 459 -9.58 -20.16 1.23
CA GLY A 459 -8.79 -21.29 0.75
C GLY A 459 -8.99 -21.55 -0.74
N ARG A 460 -9.00 -22.84 -1.12
CA ARG A 460 -9.01 -23.28 -2.52
C ARG A 460 -10.33 -22.98 -3.22
N ASN A 461 -10.26 -22.23 -4.31
CA ASN A 461 -11.35 -21.91 -5.22
C ASN A 461 -11.03 -22.40 -6.64
N GLU A 462 -12.04 -22.92 -7.34
CA GLU A 462 -11.95 -23.27 -8.75
C GLU A 462 -12.71 -22.22 -9.57
N LEU A 463 -12.01 -21.55 -10.47
CA LEU A 463 -12.57 -20.65 -11.46
C LEU A 463 -12.85 -21.43 -12.74
N ILE A 464 -14.11 -21.46 -13.15
CA ILE A 464 -14.55 -22.09 -14.39
C ILE A 464 -14.77 -20.96 -15.41
N ILE A 465 -13.89 -20.87 -16.41
CA ILE A 465 -13.98 -19.90 -17.50
C ILE A 465 -14.59 -20.60 -18.72
N ILE A 466 -15.71 -20.09 -19.21
CA ILE A 466 -16.45 -20.64 -20.36
C ILE A 466 -16.52 -19.58 -21.45
N ALA A 467 -16.00 -19.89 -22.63
CA ALA A 467 -16.11 -19.10 -23.84
C ALA A 467 -17.10 -19.78 -24.80
N GLN A 468 -18.14 -19.07 -25.24
CA GLN A 468 -19.08 -19.54 -26.24
C GLN A 468 -19.10 -18.61 -27.45
N ASP A 469 -18.86 -19.15 -28.65
CA ASP A 469 -18.89 -18.37 -29.88
C ASP A 469 -20.34 -18.08 -30.36
N PRO A 470 -20.53 -17.23 -31.39
CA PRO A 470 -21.85 -16.97 -31.95
C PRO A 470 -22.55 -18.17 -32.60
N SER A 471 -21.80 -19.20 -33.01
CA SER A 471 -22.31 -20.46 -33.57
C SER A 471 -22.72 -21.48 -32.50
N GLY A 472 -22.42 -21.19 -31.23
CA GLY A 472 -22.76 -22.00 -30.07
C GLY A 472 -21.66 -22.95 -29.62
N ASN A 473 -20.47 -22.96 -30.23
CA ASN A 473 -19.36 -23.81 -29.80
C ASN A 473 -18.77 -23.27 -28.49
N ILE A 474 -18.34 -24.18 -27.61
CA ILE A 474 -17.92 -23.85 -26.25
C ILE A 474 -16.51 -24.36 -25.99
N GLU A 475 -15.69 -23.50 -25.38
CA GLU A 475 -14.39 -23.84 -24.79
C GLU A 475 -14.42 -23.58 -23.29
N VAL A 476 -13.84 -24.48 -22.49
CA VAL A 476 -13.84 -24.37 -21.01
C VAL A 476 -12.42 -24.49 -20.47
N VAL A 477 -11.98 -23.47 -19.75
CA VAL A 477 -10.71 -23.45 -19.04
C VAL A 477 -10.96 -23.39 -17.54
N LYS A 478 -10.21 -24.18 -16.77
CA LYS A 478 -10.25 -24.17 -15.30
C LYS A 478 -8.97 -23.58 -14.74
N LYS A 479 -9.11 -22.70 -13.74
CA LYS A 479 -7.99 -22.16 -12.95
C LYS A 479 -8.25 -22.40 -11.48
N VAL A 480 -7.21 -22.74 -10.72
CA VAL A 480 -7.31 -22.87 -9.26
C VAL A 480 -6.66 -21.65 -8.63
N VAL A 481 -7.37 -20.99 -7.74
CA VAL A 481 -6.87 -19.84 -6.99
C VAL A 481 -7.09 -20.04 -5.50
N TYR A 482 -6.34 -19.32 -4.67
CA TYR A 482 -6.43 -19.42 -3.22
C TYR A 482 -6.77 -18.04 -2.65
N VAL A 483 -7.89 -17.96 -1.93
CA VAL A 483 -8.22 -16.79 -1.12
C VAL A 483 -7.54 -16.99 0.22
N GLU A 484 -6.74 -16.02 0.64
CA GLU A 484 -6.09 -16.04 1.96
C GLU A 484 -7.14 -16.13 3.07
N VAL A 485 -6.88 -16.99 4.05
CA VAL A 485 -7.68 -17.15 5.27
C VAL A 485 -7.22 -16.06 6.24
N TYR A 486 -8.12 -15.17 6.67
CA TYR A 486 -7.78 -14.08 7.59
C TYR A 486 -8.19 -14.35 9.03
#